data_AF-A0A0W0W4L2-F1
#
_entry.id   AF-A0A0W0W4L2-F1
#
_cell.length_a   1.000
_cell.length_b   1.000
_cell.length_c   1.000
_cell.angle_alpha   90.00
_cell.angle_beta   90.00
_cell.angle_gamma   90.00
#
_symmetry.space_group_name_H-M   'P 1'
#
loop_
_entity.id
_entity.type
_entity.pdbx_description
1 polymer ?
#
loop_
_entity_poly.entity_id
_entity_poly.type
_entity_poly.pdbx_seq_one_letter_code
_entity_poly.pdbx_strand_id
1 'polypeptide(L)'
;MLLLNAKARLLGVLLFLPLCSLASPADELNAAVLNAAIQVMRDCYEVKHTANAEFAKCMSDMFKKNMMNPFNYRIFVEGDIPGEATLTIASGSDYLITCAVSAQKTLKVSHCSARQGPALNADQKMSIIPP
;
A
#
# COMPACT_ATOMS: atom_id res chain seq x y z
N MET A 1 7.43 52.31 -53.24
CA MET A 1 6.09 51.71 -53.41
C MET A 1 6.10 50.40 -52.63
N LEU A 2 5.34 50.35 -51.53
CA LEU A 2 5.24 49.22 -50.61
C LEU A 2 4.63 48.00 -51.30
N LEU A 3 5.21 46.81 -51.10
CA LEU A 3 4.46 45.56 -51.00
C LEU A 3 5.22 44.62 -50.04
N LEU A 4 4.93 44.77 -48.74
CA LEU A 4 5.29 43.80 -47.69
C LEU A 4 4.48 42.52 -47.94
N ASN A 5 5.14 41.44 -48.33
CA ASN A 5 4.52 40.11 -48.40
C ASN A 5 4.43 39.52 -46.97
N ALA A 6 3.24 39.62 -46.40
CA ALA A 6 2.87 39.02 -45.13
C ALA A 6 2.82 37.48 -45.25
N LYS A 7 3.89 36.80 -44.84
CA LYS A 7 3.82 35.37 -44.49
C LYS A 7 3.45 35.26 -43.01
N ALA A 8 2.16 35.07 -42.77
CA ALA A 8 1.59 34.78 -41.46
C ALA A 8 2.35 33.61 -40.82
N ARG A 9 3.07 33.89 -39.74
CA ARG A 9 3.62 32.82 -38.89
C ARG A 9 2.43 32.24 -38.12
N LEU A 10 2.11 30.97 -38.40
CA LEU A 10 1.16 30.20 -37.60
C LEU A 10 1.53 30.37 -36.12
N LEU A 11 0.59 30.93 -35.34
CA LEU A 11 0.61 30.83 -33.90
C LEU A 11 0.54 29.34 -33.54
N GLY A 12 1.69 28.76 -33.17
CA GLY A 12 1.73 27.50 -32.47
C GLY A 12 1.17 27.69 -31.07
N VAL A 13 -0.14 27.59 -30.91
CA VAL A 13 -0.75 27.35 -29.60
C VAL A 13 -0.38 25.92 -29.23
N LEU A 14 0.78 25.75 -28.59
CA LEU A 14 1.04 24.56 -27.78
C LEU A 14 0.03 24.60 -26.64
N LEU A 15 -1.11 23.93 -26.85
CA LEU A 15 -1.97 23.44 -25.80
C LEU A 15 -1.12 22.51 -24.94
N PHE A 16 -0.48 23.08 -23.91
CA PHE A 16 -0.04 22.35 -22.74
C PHE A 16 -1.31 21.79 -22.07
N LEU A 17 -1.79 20.66 -22.56
CA LEU A 17 -2.70 19.82 -21.81
C LEU A 17 -1.97 19.51 -20.50
N PRO A 18 -2.51 19.91 -19.34
CA PRO A 18 -1.95 19.44 -18.09
C PRO A 18 -2.21 17.94 -18.10
N LEU A 19 -1.14 17.16 -18.24
CA LEU A 19 -1.11 15.74 -17.90
C LEU A 19 -1.39 15.67 -16.40
N CYS A 20 -2.66 15.81 -16.03
CA CYS A 20 -3.14 15.40 -14.73
C CYS A 20 -2.90 13.89 -14.69
N SER A 21 -1.79 13.49 -14.08
CA SER A 21 -1.56 12.14 -13.61
C SER A 21 -2.67 11.82 -12.60
N LEU A 22 -3.82 11.40 -13.10
CA LEU A 22 -4.90 10.86 -12.29
C LEU A 22 -4.35 9.56 -11.70
N ALA A 23 -3.96 9.61 -10.42
CA ALA A 23 -3.71 8.39 -9.66
C ALA A 23 -4.93 7.49 -9.82
N SER A 24 -4.72 6.21 -10.11
CA SER A 24 -5.85 5.33 -10.33
C SER A 24 -6.60 5.11 -9.01
N PRO A 25 -7.92 4.89 -9.01
CA PRO A 25 -8.68 4.56 -7.80
C PRO A 25 -8.12 3.33 -7.06
N ALA A 26 -7.47 2.42 -7.81
CA ALA A 26 -6.79 1.26 -7.24
C ALA A 26 -5.55 1.67 -6.42
N ASP A 27 -4.79 2.67 -6.86
CA ASP A 27 -3.61 3.17 -6.14
C ASP A 27 -4.00 3.84 -4.81
N GLU A 28 -5.10 4.61 -4.81
CA GLU A 28 -5.61 5.25 -3.60
C GLU A 28 -6.10 4.23 -2.57
N LEU A 29 -6.83 3.20 -3.02
CA LEU A 29 -7.30 2.13 -2.14
C LEU A 29 -6.14 1.34 -1.55
N ASN A 30 -5.15 1.01 -2.37
CA ASN A 30 -3.95 0.30 -1.93
C ASN A 30 -3.17 1.11 -0.89
N ALA A 31 -3.05 2.43 -1.06
CA ALA A 31 -2.44 3.31 -0.07
C ALA A 31 -3.23 3.38 1.24
N ALA A 32 -4.56 3.42 1.17
CA ALA A 32 -5.41 3.41 2.37
C ALA A 32 -5.26 2.12 3.19
N VAL A 33 -5.24 0.96 2.52
CA VAL A 33 -5.04 -0.34 3.18
C VAL A 33 -3.65 -0.44 3.79
N LEU A 34 -2.60 0.02 3.09
CA LEU A 34 -1.25 0.09 3.63
C LEU A 34 -1.19 0.95 4.89
N ASN A 35 -1.76 2.16 4.85
CA ASN A 35 -1.77 3.06 6.00
C ASN A 35 -2.53 2.46 7.19
N ALA A 36 -3.67 1.82 6.94
CA ALA A 36 -4.43 1.12 7.98
C ALA A 36 -3.60 -0.02 8.60
N ALA A 37 -2.89 -0.79 7.76
CA ALA A 37 -2.05 -1.87 8.24
C ALA A 37 -0.91 -1.38 9.13
N ILE A 38 -0.21 -0.33 8.70
CA ILE A 38 0.87 0.29 9.48
C ILE A 38 0.34 0.82 10.82
N GLN A 39 -0.85 1.42 10.84
CA GLN A 39 -1.44 1.91 12.09
C GLN A 39 -1.77 0.77 13.06
N VAL A 40 -2.37 -0.33 12.58
CA VAL A 40 -2.62 -1.51 13.42
C VAL A 40 -1.31 -2.09 13.96
N MET A 41 -0.26 -2.14 13.15
CA MET A 41 1.07 -2.57 13.60
C MET A 41 1.60 -1.68 14.72
N ARG A 42 1.48 -0.35 14.59
CA ARG A 42 1.90 0.59 15.64
C ARG A 42 1.08 0.45 16.91
N ASP A 43 -0.24 0.31 16.80
CA ASP A 43 -1.09 0.10 17.97
C ASP A 43 -0.73 -1.20 18.71
N CYS A 44 -0.46 -2.29 17.99
CA CYS A 44 -0.07 -3.54 18.61
C CYS A 44 1.33 -3.50 19.23
N TYR A 45 2.30 -2.86 18.57
CA TYR A 45 3.69 -2.83 19.01
C TYR A 45 3.99 -1.70 20.00
N GLU A 46 3.65 -0.47 19.65
CA GLU A 46 4.04 0.74 20.39
C GLU A 46 3.08 1.08 21.52
N VAL A 47 1.79 0.77 21.37
CA VAL A 47 0.76 1.09 22.39
C VAL A 47 0.46 -0.10 23.29
N LYS A 48 0.27 -1.29 22.69
CA LYS A 48 -0.06 -2.52 23.43
C LYS A 48 1.17 -3.33 23.82
N HIS A 49 2.36 -2.97 23.34
CA HIS A 49 3.64 -3.59 23.72
C HIS A 49 3.68 -5.11 23.49
N THR A 50 3.03 -5.58 22.43
CA THR A 50 2.99 -7.02 22.06
C THR A 50 4.16 -7.41 21.18
N ALA A 51 4.58 -8.68 21.25
CA ALA A 51 5.69 -9.24 20.48
C ALA A 51 5.33 -10.62 19.89
N ASN A 52 6.00 -11.00 18.79
CA ASN A 52 5.92 -12.31 18.14
C ASN A 52 4.48 -12.81 17.97
N ALA A 53 4.14 -13.98 18.53
CA ALA A 53 2.81 -14.56 18.43
C ALA A 53 1.71 -13.66 19.03
N GLU A 54 2.01 -12.91 20.09
CA GLU A 54 1.05 -11.97 20.70
C GLU A 54 0.82 -10.76 19.78
N PHE A 55 1.87 -10.30 19.09
CA PHE A 55 1.76 -9.26 18.08
C PHE A 55 0.89 -9.69 16.90
N ALA A 56 1.14 -10.89 16.37
CA ALA A 56 0.32 -11.46 15.30
C ALA A 56 -1.15 -11.63 15.71
N LYS A 57 -1.38 -12.10 16.94
CA LYS A 57 -2.72 -12.21 17.52
C LYS A 57 -3.39 -10.84 17.65
N CYS A 58 -2.69 -9.83 18.17
CA CYS A 58 -3.19 -8.48 18.30
C CYS A 58 -3.62 -7.90 16.94
N MET A 59 -2.79 -8.05 15.91
CA MET A 59 -3.13 -7.60 14.56
C MET A 59 -4.38 -8.29 14.03
N SER A 60 -4.46 -9.62 14.15
CA SER A 60 -5.64 -10.39 13.76
C SER A 60 -6.90 -9.86 14.44
N ASP A 61 -6.86 -9.66 15.75
CA ASP A 61 -8.01 -9.24 16.54
C ASP A 61 -8.43 -7.81 16.18
N MET A 62 -7.48 -6.92 15.90
CA MET A 62 -7.77 -5.56 15.44
C MET A 62 -8.39 -5.53 14.04
N PHE A 63 -7.89 -6.31 13.08
CA PHE A 63 -8.49 -6.34 11.74
C PHE A 63 -9.88 -6.97 11.76
N LYS A 64 -10.09 -8.06 12.51
CA LYS A 64 -11.40 -8.68 12.68
C LYS A 64 -12.43 -7.73 13.28
N LYS A 65 -12.00 -6.87 14.22
CA LYS A 65 -12.89 -5.94 14.93
C LYS A 65 -13.18 -4.67 14.13
N ASN A 66 -12.16 -4.11 13.46
CA ASN A 66 -12.21 -2.73 12.98
C ASN A 66 -12.26 -2.61 11.45
N MET A 67 -12.04 -3.69 10.70
CA MET A 67 -11.89 -3.60 9.24
C MET A 67 -12.87 -4.53 8.53
N MET A 68 -13.88 -3.94 7.88
CA MET A 68 -14.58 -4.64 6.80
C MET A 68 -13.63 -4.74 5.61
N ASN A 69 -13.53 -5.93 5.01
CA ASN A 69 -12.63 -6.21 3.89
C ASN A 69 -13.41 -6.44 2.58
N PRO A 70 -14.09 -5.42 2.02
CA PRO A 70 -14.90 -5.58 0.82
C PRO A 70 -14.08 -5.90 -0.43
N PHE A 71 -12.77 -5.68 -0.38
CA PHE A 71 -11.85 -5.82 -1.50
C PHE A 71 -10.95 -7.07 -1.40
N ASN A 72 -11.22 -7.96 -0.42
CA ASN A 72 -10.54 -9.24 -0.22
C ASN A 72 -9.01 -9.12 -0.10
N TYR A 73 -8.54 -8.09 0.60
CA TYR A 73 -7.13 -7.94 0.93
C TYR A 73 -6.67 -8.99 1.96
N ARG A 74 -5.39 -9.33 1.90
CA ARG A 74 -4.71 -10.10 2.93
C ARG A 74 -3.46 -9.40 3.39
N ILE A 75 -3.18 -9.52 4.67
CA ILE A 75 -2.06 -8.87 5.32
C ILE A 75 -1.26 -9.95 6.03
N PHE A 76 0.04 -9.99 5.74
CA PHE A 76 0.99 -10.93 6.30
C PHE A 76 2.14 -10.13 6.91
N VAL A 77 2.62 -10.59 8.06
CA VAL A 77 3.86 -10.09 8.66
C VAL A 77 4.73 -11.31 8.93
N GLU A 78 5.88 -11.37 8.27
CA GLU A 78 6.85 -12.46 8.39
C GLU A 78 8.16 -11.95 8.97
N GLY A 79 8.74 -12.69 9.92
CA GLY A 79 9.95 -12.30 10.63
C GLY A 79 9.70 -12.01 12.11
N ASP A 80 10.64 -11.32 12.74
CA ASP A 80 10.68 -11.13 14.19
C ASP A 80 10.20 -9.73 14.59
N ILE A 81 9.32 -9.68 15.59
CA ILE A 81 8.86 -8.43 16.22
C ILE A 81 8.98 -8.63 17.74
N PRO A 82 9.90 -7.96 18.45
CA PRO A 82 10.88 -6.98 17.97
C PRO A 82 11.98 -7.62 17.11
N GLY A 83 12.50 -6.86 16.15
CA GLY A 83 13.45 -7.36 15.16
C GLY A 83 13.19 -6.78 13.77
N GLU A 84 13.54 -7.55 12.74
CA GLU A 84 13.27 -7.22 11.35
C GLU A 84 12.18 -8.15 10.82
N ALA A 85 11.22 -7.56 10.11
CA ALA A 85 10.08 -8.25 9.54
C ALA A 85 9.73 -7.70 8.16
N THR A 86 8.87 -8.41 7.44
CA THR A 86 8.33 -8.02 6.14
C THR A 86 6.82 -7.92 6.24
N LEU A 87 6.26 -6.77 5.88
CA LEU A 87 4.82 -6.58 5.72
C LEU A 87 4.45 -6.84 4.26
N THR A 88 3.57 -7.79 4.02
CA THR A 88 3.01 -8.07 2.69
C THR A 88 1.51 -7.87 2.68
N ILE A 89 1.01 -7.06 1.74
CA ILE A 89 -0.41 -6.84 1.51
C ILE A 89 -0.75 -7.36 0.11
N ALA A 90 -1.62 -8.35 0.04
CA ALA A 90 -2.10 -8.92 -1.22
C ALA A 90 -3.55 -8.49 -1.45
N SER A 91 -3.85 -7.92 -2.62
CA SER A 91 -5.20 -7.60 -3.07
C SER A 91 -5.84 -8.79 -3.76
N GLY A 92 -7.18 -8.87 -3.74
CA GLY A 92 -7.94 -9.76 -4.60
C GLY A 92 -7.82 -9.45 -6.11
N SER A 93 -7.18 -8.34 -6.48
CA SER A 93 -6.93 -7.89 -7.86
C SER A 93 -5.48 -8.09 -8.30
N ASP A 94 -4.84 -9.18 -7.86
CA ASP A 94 -3.50 -9.59 -8.33
C ASP A 94 -2.40 -8.57 -8.04
N TYR A 95 -2.51 -7.85 -6.93
CA TYR A 95 -1.58 -6.77 -6.55
C TYR A 95 -0.94 -7.06 -5.21
N LEU A 96 0.38 -6.97 -5.13
CA LEU A 96 1.18 -7.20 -3.92
C LEU A 96 1.94 -5.93 -3.57
N ILE A 97 1.76 -5.47 -2.34
CA ILE A 97 2.65 -4.51 -1.68
C ILE A 97 3.53 -5.28 -0.72
N THR A 98 4.83 -5.02 -0.73
CA THR A 98 5.77 -5.59 0.24
C THR A 98 6.65 -4.48 0.78
N CYS A 99 6.72 -4.35 2.10
CA CYS A 99 7.50 -3.35 2.80
C CYS A 99 8.44 -4.01 3.82
N ALA A 100 9.63 -3.46 3.98
CA ALA A 100 10.52 -3.81 5.09
C ALA A 100 10.02 -3.14 6.38
N VAL A 101 10.08 -3.86 7.49
CA VAL A 101 9.65 -3.40 8.80
C VAL A 101 10.76 -3.65 9.80
N SER A 102 11.13 -2.62 10.56
CA SER A 102 12.06 -2.72 11.68
C SER A 102 11.36 -2.31 12.96
N ALA A 103 11.26 -3.24 13.91
CA ALA A 103 10.64 -3.06 15.21
C ALA A 103 11.72 -3.05 16.30
N GLN A 104 12.28 -1.86 16.56
CA GLN A 104 13.27 -1.63 17.61
C GLN A 104 12.64 -0.80 18.73
N LYS A 105 13.14 0.42 19.01
CA LYS A 105 12.45 1.33 19.95
C LYS A 105 11.07 1.76 19.45
N THR A 106 10.93 1.89 18.13
CA THR A 106 9.68 2.22 17.44
C THR A 106 9.59 1.37 16.17
N LEU A 107 8.37 1.25 15.64
CA LEU A 107 8.09 0.55 14.41
C LEU A 107 8.33 1.47 13.21
N LYS A 108 9.27 1.07 12.36
CA LYS A 108 9.59 1.77 11.12
C LYS A 108 9.22 0.90 9.94
N VAL A 109 8.54 1.49 8.97
CA VAL A 109 8.22 0.85 7.69
C VAL A 109 8.99 1.58 6.60
N SER A 110 9.73 0.84 5.79
CA SER A 110 10.60 1.38 4.75
C SER A 110 10.58 0.48 3.51
N HIS A 111 11.17 0.97 2.41
CA HIS A 111 11.39 0.21 1.19
C HIS A 111 10.15 -0.57 0.71
N CYS A 112 9.01 0.11 0.65
CA CYS A 112 7.79 -0.46 0.07
C CYS A 112 7.95 -0.58 -1.44
N SER A 113 7.65 -1.76 -1.97
CA SER A 113 7.53 -2.03 -3.39
C SER A 113 6.15 -2.58 -3.70
N ALA A 114 5.66 -2.29 -4.89
CA ALA A 114 4.36 -2.74 -5.33
C ALA A 114 4.48 -3.38 -6.72
N ARG A 115 3.88 -4.56 -6.89
CA ARG A 115 3.96 -5.32 -8.13
C ARG A 115 2.67 -6.11 -8.36
N GLN A 116 2.44 -6.50 -9.61
CA GLN A 116 1.47 -7.55 -9.88
C GLN A 116 1.97 -8.88 -9.30
N GLY A 117 1.07 -9.58 -8.63
CA GLY A 117 1.26 -10.88 -8.02
C GLY A 117 0.23 -11.88 -8.50
N PRO A 118 0.39 -13.17 -8.18
CA PRO A 118 -0.63 -14.16 -8.50
C PRO A 118 -1.94 -13.86 -7.76
N ALA A 119 -3.07 -14.17 -8.41
CA ALA A 119 -4.38 -14.10 -7.79
C ALA A 119 -4.45 -14.93 -6.51
N LEU A 120 -5.01 -14.34 -5.45
CA LEU A 120 -5.33 -15.08 -4.25
C LEU A 120 -6.39 -16.14 -4.57
N ASN A 121 -6.07 -17.42 -4.39
CA ASN A 121 -7.07 -18.49 -4.46
C ASN A 121 -8.10 -18.38 -3.32
N ALA A 122 -9.21 -19.15 -3.36
CA ALA A 122 -10.29 -19.02 -2.37
C ALA A 122 -9.83 -19.26 -0.93
N ASP A 123 -8.99 -20.27 -0.72
CA ASP A 123 -8.37 -20.58 0.58
C ASP A 123 -7.35 -19.52 0.99
N GLN A 124 -6.85 -18.77 0.00
CA GLN A 124 -6.00 -17.59 0.08
C GLN A 124 -6.78 -16.26 0.17
N LYS A 125 -8.10 -16.26 0.39
CA LYS A 125 -8.87 -15.02 0.70
C LYS A 125 -9.16 -14.81 2.19
N MET A 126 -9.23 -15.87 3.01
CA MET A 126 -9.68 -15.80 4.42
C MET A 126 -8.65 -16.04 5.58
N SER A 127 -7.35 -16.09 5.35
CA SER A 127 -6.35 -16.66 6.28
C SER A 127 -5.34 -15.60 6.66
N ILE A 128 -5.33 -15.29 7.95
CA ILE A 128 -4.22 -14.69 8.67
C ILE A 128 -3.46 -15.90 9.22
N ILE A 129 -2.44 -16.38 8.50
CA ILE A 129 -1.60 -17.47 9.01
C ILE A 129 -0.65 -16.81 10.02
N PRO A 130 -0.77 -17.12 11.33
CA PRO A 130 0.26 -16.73 12.27
C PRO A 130 1.53 -17.56 11.99
N PRO A 131 2.74 -17.00 12.20
CA PRO A 131 3.96 -17.79 12.14
C PRO A 131 3.95 -18.94 13.15
#